data_AF-A0A3D5SEX5-F1
#
_entry.id   AF-A0A3D5SEX5-F1
#
_cell.length_a   1.000
_cell.length_b   1.000
_cell.length_c   1.000
_cell.angle_alpha   90.00
_cell.angle_beta   90.00
_cell.angle_gamma   90.00
#
_symmetry.space_group_name_H-M   'P 1'
#
loop_
_entity.id
_entity.type
_entity.pdbx_description
1 polymer ?
#
loop_
_entity_poly.entity_id
_entity_poly.type
_entity_poly.pdbx_seq_one_letter_code
_entity_poly.pdbx_strand_id
1 'polypeptide(L)'
;MLVGAAIGSKTKNYWAIFILAVVSHFCLDALPHWEYASRLAGVSNYTFLMTTLKSLADIIIGAAIIYWLFKSSNRFRFVFFGALCALLPDGLIFLHFLLQTALGWNSTFLYHFYLF
;
A
#
# COMPACT_ATOMS: atom_id res chain seq x y z
N MET A 1 -2.72 -1.15 4.31
CA MET A 1 -4.20 -1.34 4.12
C MET A 1 -5.03 -1.52 5.40
N LEU A 2 -4.82 -2.55 6.25
CA LEU A 2 -5.71 -2.82 7.41
C LEU A 2 -5.77 -1.66 8.43
N VAL A 3 -4.64 -0.99 8.66
CA VAL A 3 -4.59 0.18 9.55
C VAL A 3 -5.40 1.35 8.99
N GLY A 4 -5.34 1.59 7.68
CA GLY A 4 -6.20 2.55 6.98
C GLY A 4 -7.70 2.23 7.14
N ALA A 5 -8.07 0.95 7.03
CA ALA A 5 -9.42 0.48 7.29
C ALA A 5 -9.86 0.74 8.74
N ALA A 6 -8.98 0.49 9.71
CA ALA A 6 -9.24 0.78 11.13
C ALA A 6 -9.47 2.29 11.36
N ILE A 7 -8.66 3.16 10.76
CA ILE A 7 -8.83 4.63 10.80
C ILE A 7 -10.19 5.03 10.23
N GLY A 8 -10.57 4.47 9.07
CA GLY A 8 -11.88 4.70 8.44
C GLY A 8 -13.07 4.18 9.25
N SER A 9 -12.87 3.19 10.12
CA SER A 9 -13.93 2.69 11.01
C SER A 9 -14.26 3.66 12.16
N LYS A 10 -13.27 4.46 12.57
CA LYS A 10 -13.36 5.41 13.69
C LYS A 10 -13.61 6.85 13.25
N THR A 11 -13.27 7.18 12.01
CA THR A 11 -13.31 8.54 11.47
C THR A 11 -14.37 8.68 10.39
N LYS A 12 -15.13 9.79 10.38
CA LYS A 12 -16.15 10.08 9.35
C LYS A 12 -15.75 11.19 8.38
N ASN A 13 -14.58 11.80 8.57
CA ASN A 13 -14.06 12.86 7.72
C ASN A 13 -13.05 12.28 6.72
N TYR A 14 -13.35 12.37 5.42
CA TYR A 14 -12.49 11.85 4.34
C TYR A 14 -11.09 12.47 4.34
N TRP A 15 -10.95 13.77 4.62
CA TRP A 15 -9.64 14.42 4.67
C TRP A 15 -8.79 13.91 5.81
N ALA A 16 -9.39 13.74 7.00
CA ALA A 16 -8.70 13.17 8.14
C ALA A 16 -8.30 11.71 7.89
N ILE A 17 -9.18 10.91 7.27
CA ILE A 17 -8.88 9.53 6.89
C ILE A 17 -7.70 9.49 5.92
N PHE A 18 -7.70 10.35 4.89
CA PHE A 18 -6.64 10.40 3.90
C PHE A 18 -5.28 10.69 4.55
N ILE A 19 -5.18 11.78 5.32
CA ILE A 19 -3.93 12.18 5.98
C ILE A 19 -3.45 11.10 6.94
N LEU A 20 -4.34 10.61 7.82
CA LEU A 20 -3.96 9.61 8.82
C LEU A 20 -3.57 8.28 8.18
N ALA A 21 -4.29 7.84 7.14
CA ALA A 21 -4.00 6.58 6.45
C ALA A 21 -2.62 6.64 5.77
N VAL A 22 -2.33 7.72 5.03
CA VAL A 22 -1.04 7.91 4.36
C VAL A 22 0.10 8.05 5.36
N VAL A 23 -0.06 8.89 6.39
CA VAL A 23 0.99 9.05 7.43
C VAL A 23 1.23 7.73 8.16
N SER A 24 0.17 7.00 8.53
CA SER A 24 0.31 5.71 9.20
C SER A 24 1.03 4.67 8.34
N HIS A 25 0.91 4.74 7.02
CA HIS A 25 1.64 3.87 6.09
C HIS A 25 3.16 4.08 6.26
N PHE A 26 3.64 5.32 6.10
CA PHE A 26 5.06 5.64 6.29
C PHE A 26 5.57 5.36 7.71
N CYS A 27 4.74 5.61 8.73
CA CYS A 27 5.13 5.29 10.11
C CYS A 27 5.31 3.78 10.33
N LEU A 28 4.53 2.94 9.65
CA LEU A 28 4.65 1.49 9.74
C LEU A 28 5.83 0.97 8.92
N ASP A 29 6.08 1.56 7.76
CA ASP A 29 7.23 1.22 6.91
C ASP A 29 8.57 1.64 7.55
N ALA A 30 8.57 2.66 8.41
CA ALA A 30 9.73 3.04 9.20
C ALA A 30 10.12 2.00 10.27
N LEU A 31 9.25 1.04 10.59
CA LEU A 31 9.59 -0.05 11.51
C LEU A 31 10.46 -1.08 10.78
N PRO A 32 11.54 -1.59 11.42
CA PRO A 32 12.41 -2.55 10.78
C PRO A 32 11.64 -3.83 10.40
N HIS A 33 11.45 -4.04 9.10
CA HIS A 33 10.80 -5.21 8.56
C HIS A 33 11.83 -6.27 8.12
N TRP A 34 11.51 -7.55 8.35
CA TRP A 34 12.39 -8.71 8.13
C TRP A 34 12.97 -8.78 6.71
N GLU A 35 12.27 -8.20 5.74
CA GLU A 35 12.66 -8.16 4.33
C GLU A 35 13.84 -7.22 4.03
N TYR A 36 14.24 -6.33 4.95
CA TYR A 36 15.46 -5.53 4.78
C TYR A 36 16.73 -6.39 4.81
N ALA A 37 16.71 -7.52 5.54
CA ALA A 37 17.86 -8.43 5.63
C ALA A 37 18.13 -9.18 4.30
N SER A 38 17.10 -9.39 3.47
CA SER A 38 17.22 -10.12 2.20
C SER A 38 17.63 -9.25 1.01
N ARG A 39 17.50 -7.91 1.09
CA ARG A 39 17.94 -7.00 0.01
C ARG A 39 19.46 -6.95 -0.23
N LEU A 40 20.27 -7.52 0.67
CA LEU A 40 21.71 -7.69 0.47
C LEU A 40 22.05 -8.87 -0.47
N ALA A 41 21.11 -9.77 -0.75
CA ALA A 41 21.31 -10.87 -1.69
C ALA A 41 20.63 -10.53 -3.03
N GLY A 42 21.43 -10.38 -4.09
CA GLY A 42 21.03 -9.87 -5.40
C GLY A 42 19.66 -10.34 -5.92
N VAL A 43 18.87 -9.40 -6.44
CA VAL A 43 17.52 -9.64 -6.97
C VAL A 43 17.61 -10.19 -8.40
N SER A 44 17.04 -11.38 -8.63
CA SER A 44 16.88 -11.97 -9.96
C SER A 44 15.48 -11.64 -10.51
N ASN A 45 15.28 -11.67 -11.84
CA ASN A 45 13.96 -11.42 -12.43
C ASN A 45 12.88 -12.41 -11.95
N TYR A 46 13.27 -13.61 -11.50
CA TYR A 46 12.35 -14.60 -10.96
C TYR A 46 11.82 -14.20 -9.57
N THR A 47 12.64 -13.52 -8.76
CA THR A 47 12.18 -12.99 -7.47
C THR A 47 11.20 -11.83 -7.65
N PHE A 48 11.34 -10.99 -8.69
CA PHE A 48 10.41 -9.88 -8.92
C PHE A 48 8.96 -10.32 -9.18
N LEU A 49 8.76 -11.32 -10.05
CA LEU A 49 7.42 -11.83 -10.38
C LEU A 49 6.77 -12.54 -9.19
N MET A 50 7.54 -13.33 -8.45
CA MET A 50 7.05 -14.00 -7.24
C MET A 50 6.69 -13.00 -6.13
N THR A 51 7.52 -11.98 -5.91
CA THR A 51 7.24 -10.91 -4.94
C THR A 51 5.98 -10.14 -5.33
N THR A 52 5.81 -9.81 -6.62
CA THR A 52 4.61 -9.11 -7.11
C THR A 52 3.34 -9.94 -6.87
N LEU A 53 3.37 -11.24 -7.19
CA LEU A 53 2.23 -12.13 -6.95
C LEU A 53 1.89 -12.25 -5.46
N LYS A 54 2.92 -12.32 -4.60
CA LYS A 54 2.74 -12.38 -3.14
C LYS A 54 2.09 -11.10 -2.62
N SER A 55 2.59 -9.93 -3.01
CA SER A 55 1.98 -8.63 -2.64
C SER A 55 0.54 -8.52 -3.12
N LEU A 56 0.26 -8.98 -4.33
CA LEU A 56 -1.09 -8.96 -4.90
C LEU A 56 -2.05 -9.90 -4.14
N ALA A 57 -1.56 -11.09 -3.73
CA ALA A 57 -2.31 -11.99 -2.87
C ALA A 57 -2.61 -11.35 -1.50
N ASP A 58 -1.64 -10.68 -0.87
CA ASP A 58 -1.84 -9.99 0.41
C ASP A 58 -2.88 -8.87 0.31
N ILE A 59 -2.88 -8.11 -0.80
CA ILE A 59 -3.91 -7.09 -1.07
C ILE A 59 -5.29 -7.73 -1.21
N ILE A 60 -5.42 -8.81 -2.00
CA ILE A 60 -6.70 -9.51 -2.19
C ILE A 60 -7.23 -10.07 -0.86
N ILE A 61 -6.37 -10.74 -0.09
CA ILE A 61 -6.74 -11.34 1.19
C ILE A 61 -7.18 -10.25 2.16
N GLY A 62 -6.40 -9.17 2.29
CA GLY A 62 -6.77 -8.07 3.18
C GLY A 62 -8.08 -7.39 2.75
N ALA A 63 -8.32 -7.24 1.45
CA ALA A 63 -9.56 -6.63 0.93
C ALA A 63 -10.76 -7.53 1.21
N ALA A 64 -10.59 -8.85 1.05
CA ALA A 64 -11.61 -9.84 1.40
C ALA A 64 -11.94 -9.81 2.90
N ILE A 65 -10.93 -9.69 3.77
CA ILE A 65 -11.13 -9.57 5.22
C ILE A 65 -11.91 -8.29 5.56
N ILE A 66 -11.51 -7.14 4.99
CA ILE A 66 -12.21 -5.87 5.22
C ILE A 66 -13.67 -5.95 4.75
N TYR A 67 -13.89 -6.49 3.56
CA TYR A 67 -15.24 -6.69 3.02
C TYR A 67 -16.07 -7.59 3.93
N TRP A 68 -15.53 -8.75 4.33
CA TRP A 68 -16.25 -9.69 5.18
C TRP A 68 -16.64 -9.09 6.54
N LEU A 69 -15.72 -8.35 7.18
CA LEU A 69 -15.96 -7.72 8.48
C LEU A 69 -16.91 -6.53 8.44
N PHE A 70 -16.89 -5.73 7.36
CA PHE A 70 -17.59 -4.45 7.32
C PHE A 70 -18.72 -4.36 6.29
N LYS A 71 -19.02 -5.40 5.51
CA LYS A 71 -20.08 -5.39 4.48
C LYS A 71 -21.46 -4.93 4.97
N SER A 72 -21.79 -5.21 6.24
CA SER A 72 -23.09 -4.83 6.85
C SER A 72 -23.03 -3.49 7.60
N SER A 73 -21.86 -2.85 7.65
CA SER A 73 -21.68 -1.62 8.42
C SER A 73 -22.04 -0.40 7.58
N ASN A 74 -22.81 0.52 8.16
CA ASN A 74 -23.09 1.82 7.54
C ASN A 74 -21.83 2.70 7.37
N ARG A 75 -20.69 2.28 7.95
CA ARG A 75 -19.37 2.95 7.80
C ARG A 75 -18.48 2.32 6.74
N PHE A 76 -18.97 1.32 6.00
CA PHE A 76 -18.19 0.59 4.99
C PHE A 76 -17.46 1.52 4.02
N ARG A 77 -18.11 2.61 3.58
CA ARG A 77 -17.52 3.60 2.66
C ARG A 77 -16.25 4.26 3.22
N PHE A 78 -16.26 4.64 4.51
CA PHE A 78 -15.11 5.25 5.16
C PHE A 78 -13.97 4.25 5.40
N VAL A 79 -14.33 3.02 5.80
CA VAL A 79 -13.39 1.92 5.98
C VAL A 79 -12.69 1.59 4.67
N PHE A 80 -13.45 1.44 3.59
CA PHE A 80 -12.92 1.14 2.26
C PHE A 80 -12.07 2.28 1.71
N PHE A 81 -12.51 3.53 1.91
CA PHE A 81 -11.71 4.70 1.53
C PHE A 81 -10.38 4.75 2.29
N GLY A 82 -10.37 4.52 3.60
CA GLY A 82 -9.13 4.47 4.38
C GLY A 82 -8.20 3.33 3.96
N ALA A 83 -8.76 2.17 3.60
CA ALA A 83 -8.00 1.05 3.06
C ALA A 83 -7.29 1.43 1.75
N LEU A 84 -8.00 2.10 0.83
CA LEU A 84 -7.45 2.58 -0.44
C LEU A 84 -6.38 3.66 -0.23
N CYS A 85 -6.61 4.63 0.66
CA CYS A 85 -5.61 5.67 0.96
C CYS A 85 -4.32 5.08 1.53
N ALA A 86 -4.43 4.04 2.37
CA ALA A 86 -3.27 3.31 2.88
C ALA A 86 -2.63 2.34 1.87
N LEU A 87 -3.13 2.24 0.64
CA LEU A 87 -2.50 1.50 -0.45
C LEU A 87 -1.90 2.44 -1.50
N LEU A 88 -2.26 3.73 -1.43
CA LEU A 88 -1.87 4.74 -2.40
C LEU A 88 -0.35 4.92 -2.50
N PRO A 89 0.44 4.96 -1.40
CA PRO A 89 1.89 5.06 -1.49
C PRO A 89 2.52 3.92 -2.29
N ASP A 90 2.18 2.67 -1.96
CA ASP A 90 2.65 1.48 -2.69
C ASP A 90 2.21 1.48 -4.15
N GLY A 91 0.96 1.89 -4.41
CA GLY A 91 0.42 1.99 -5.77
C GLY A 91 1.16 3.00 -6.63
N LEU A 92 1.57 4.14 -6.06
CA LEU A 92 2.38 5.15 -6.76
C LEU A 92 3.78 4.62 -7.09
N ILE A 93 4.41 3.90 -6.16
CA ILE A 93 5.71 3.27 -6.37
C ILE A 93 5.61 2.20 -7.48
N PHE A 94 4.59 1.34 -7.42
CA PHE A 94 4.35 0.33 -8.44
C PHE A 94 4.10 0.97 -9.82
N LEU A 95 3.31 2.04 -9.88
CA LEU A 95 3.05 2.78 -11.11
C LEU A 95 4.35 3.37 -11.69
N HIS A 96 5.25 3.88 -10.85
CA HIS A 96 6.55 4.37 -11.30
C HIS A 96 7.37 3.26 -11.97
N PHE A 97 7.50 2.09 -11.32
CA PHE A 97 8.22 0.95 -11.89
C PHE A 97 7.58 0.45 -13.19
N LEU A 98 6.25 0.43 -13.25
CA LEU A 98 5.52 0.04 -14.45
C LEU A 98 5.77 1.02 -15.61
N LEU A 99 5.68 2.33 -15.36
CA LEU A 99 5.94 3.37 -16.37
C LEU A 99 7.39 3.37 -16.83
N GLN A 100 8.33 3.17 -15.91
CA GLN A 100 9.75 3.07 -16.25
C GLN A 100 10.03 1.84 -17.12
N THR A 101 9.43 0.69 -16.80
CA THR A 101 9.63 -0.56 -17.55
C THR A 101 8.91 -0.56 -18.90
N ALA A 102 7.70 -0.01 -18.97
CA ALA A 102 6.87 -0.04 -20.18
C ALA A 102 7.16 1.10 -21.16
N LEU A 103 7.49 2.31 -20.65
CA LEU A 103 7.62 3.52 -21.47
C LEU A 103 9.01 4.17 -21.36
N GLY A 104 9.92 3.64 -20.53
CA GLY A 104 11.23 4.26 -20.27
C GLY A 104 11.13 5.60 -19.55
N TRP A 105 9.96 5.95 -18.99
CA TRP A 105 9.73 7.25 -18.37
C TRP A 105 10.31 7.29 -16.96
N ASN A 106 11.25 8.21 -16.73
CA ASN A 106 11.87 8.43 -15.43
C ASN A 106 11.40 9.76 -14.81
N SER A 107 10.46 9.69 -13.88
CA SER A 107 9.98 10.86 -13.14
C SER A 107 10.78 11.04 -11.84
N THR A 108 11.48 12.16 -11.71
CA THR A 108 12.25 12.51 -10.49
C THR A 108 11.37 12.59 -9.24
N PHE A 109 10.11 12.99 -9.37
CA PHE A 109 9.14 13.03 -8.27
C PHE A 109 8.88 11.65 -7.65
N LEU A 110 8.55 10.65 -8.48
CA LEU A 110 8.28 9.29 -7.98
C LEU A 110 9.56 8.59 -7.51
N TYR A 111 10.73 8.95 -8.06
CA TYR A 111 12.02 8.47 -7.56
C TYR A 111 12.31 8.91 -6.12
N HIS A 112 12.01 10.17 -5.78
CA HIS A 112 12.16 10.64 -4.38
C HIS A 112 11.13 10.00 -3.46
N PHE A 113 9.95 9.69 -3.98
CA PHE A 113 8.91 8.97 -3.25
C PHE A 113 9.29 7.52 -2.93
N TYR A 114 10.16 6.90 -3.73
CA TYR A 114 10.71 5.56 -3.46
C TYR A 114 11.78 5.52 -2.35
N LEU A 115 12.45 6.64 -2.06
CA LEU A 115 13.51 6.72 -1.05
C LEU A 115 12.99 6.88 0.38
N PHE A 116 11.68 7.09 0.55
CA PHE A 116 10.98 7.19 1.82
C PHE A 116 10.17 5.92 2.10
#